data_AF-A0A4Y8I8T5-F1
#
_entry.id   AF-A0A4Y8I8T5-F1
#
_cell.length_a   1.000
_cell.length_b   1.000
_cell.length_c   1.000
_cell.angle_alpha   90.00
_cell.angle_beta   90.00
_cell.angle_gamma   90.00
#
_symmetry.space_group_name_H-M   'P 1'
#
loop_
_entity.id
_entity.type
_entity.pdbx_description
1 polymer ?
#
loop_
_entity_poly.entity_id
_entity_poly.type
_entity_poly.pdbx_seq_one_letter_code
_entity_poly.pdbx_strand_id
1 'polypeptide(L)'
;MTNSTPKMRFRRSKMLKKTLILALTISAISVQTLTESAYAQITEDIRYRAKNTGFGITDIDKDGFSEILMFDDNSGFVRVFKATAANTYEFVKEWQPNPTNWVVGATVKSQIPQADFDNDGTLELYLSDNKGNSWIVTPMGDVATMFD
;
A
#
# COMPACT_ATOMS: atom_id res chain seq x y z
N MET A 1 110.57 29.79 -27.24
CA MET A 1 110.24 28.90 -26.11
C MET A 1 108.98 28.14 -26.47
N THR A 2 109.07 26.81 -26.50
CA THR A 2 108.04 25.87 -26.97
C THR A 2 106.84 25.86 -26.02
N ASN A 3 105.64 26.19 -26.51
CA ASN A 3 104.43 25.99 -25.73
C ASN A 3 103.53 24.95 -26.41
N SER A 4 103.26 23.92 -25.61
CA SER A 4 102.59 22.67 -25.90
C SER A 4 101.14 22.85 -26.34
N THR A 5 100.71 22.00 -27.27
CA THR A 5 99.33 21.88 -27.74
C THR A 5 98.42 21.34 -26.63
N PRO A 6 97.38 22.08 -26.19
CA PRO A 6 96.41 21.53 -25.25
C PRO A 6 95.45 20.57 -25.96
N LYS A 7 95.41 19.30 -25.50
CA LYS A 7 94.42 18.30 -25.93
C LYS A 7 93.03 18.66 -25.40
N MET A 8 92.10 18.92 -26.31
CA MET A 8 90.69 19.24 -26.02
C MET A 8 89.90 17.94 -25.70
N ARG A 9 89.33 17.84 -24.50
CA ARG A 9 88.44 16.73 -24.10
C ARG A 9 86.98 17.07 -24.49
N PHE A 10 86.40 16.29 -25.39
CA PHE A 10 84.97 16.37 -25.73
C PHE A 10 84.09 15.80 -24.61
N ARG A 11 83.17 16.60 -24.07
CA ARG A 11 82.05 16.10 -23.26
C ARG A 11 80.93 15.68 -24.21
N ARG A 12 80.60 14.38 -24.28
CA ARG A 12 79.42 13.89 -25.01
C ARG A 12 78.14 14.32 -24.27
N SER A 13 77.34 15.21 -24.85
CA SER A 13 75.97 15.48 -24.40
C SER A 13 75.04 14.41 -24.98
N LYS A 14 74.39 13.61 -24.13
CA LYS A 14 73.36 12.65 -24.57
C LYS A 14 72.09 13.43 -24.93
N MET A 15 71.71 13.43 -26.21
CA MET A 15 70.39 13.90 -26.66
C MET A 15 69.30 12.97 -26.12
N LEU A 16 68.30 13.53 -25.43
CA LEU A 16 67.09 12.79 -25.02
C LEU A 16 66.13 12.69 -26.21
N LYS A 17 65.87 11.47 -26.69
CA LYS A 17 64.78 11.20 -27.63
C LYS A 17 63.45 11.33 -26.87
N LYS A 18 62.65 12.35 -27.18
CA LYS A 18 61.29 12.49 -26.63
C LYS A 18 60.33 11.64 -27.47
N THR A 19 59.95 10.48 -26.96
CA THR A 19 58.82 9.70 -27.49
C THR A 19 57.54 10.23 -26.85
N LEU A 20 56.65 10.81 -27.64
CA LEU A 20 55.33 11.27 -27.19
C LEU A 20 54.37 10.08 -27.25
N ILE A 21 53.96 9.56 -26.08
CA ILE A 21 52.90 8.55 -26.00
C ILE A 21 51.58 9.30 -25.82
N LEU A 22 50.72 9.24 -26.83
CA LEU A 22 49.36 9.80 -26.75
C LEU A 22 48.49 8.79 -25.98
N ALA A 23 48.21 9.08 -24.71
CA ALA A 23 47.29 8.30 -23.91
C ALA A 23 45.85 8.64 -24.34
N LEU A 24 45.15 7.69 -24.97
CA LEU A 24 43.73 7.83 -25.25
C LEU A 24 42.96 7.52 -23.96
N THR A 25 42.42 8.55 -23.31
CA THR A 25 41.52 8.34 -22.18
C THR A 25 40.18 7.84 -22.68
N ILE A 26 39.87 6.57 -22.43
CA ILE A 26 38.50 6.07 -22.55
C ILE A 26 37.77 6.61 -21.32
N SER A 27 36.92 7.62 -21.51
CA SER A 27 35.99 8.07 -20.49
C SER A 27 35.03 6.93 -20.18
N ALA A 28 34.96 6.53 -18.91
CA ALA A 28 33.99 5.54 -18.45
C ALA A 28 32.58 6.02 -18.77
N ILE A 29 31.83 5.24 -19.56
CA ILE A 29 30.41 5.44 -19.77
C ILE A 29 29.73 4.96 -18.48
N SER A 30 29.18 5.87 -17.68
CA SER A 30 28.31 5.49 -16.57
C SER A 30 26.98 5.00 -17.13
N VAL A 31 26.78 3.69 -17.15
CA VAL A 31 25.45 3.09 -17.35
C VAL A 31 24.63 3.43 -16.10
N GLN A 32 23.74 4.41 -16.21
CA GLN A 32 22.72 4.62 -15.19
C GLN A 32 21.71 3.49 -15.32
N THR A 33 21.67 2.60 -14.34
CA THR A 33 20.55 1.67 -14.16
C THR A 33 19.34 2.52 -13.81
N LEU A 34 18.41 2.66 -14.75
CA LEU A 34 17.09 3.19 -14.45
C LEU A 34 16.41 2.16 -13.53
N THR A 35 16.33 2.47 -12.24
CA THR A 35 15.51 1.68 -11.32
C THR A 35 14.07 1.91 -11.73
N GLU A 36 13.43 0.88 -12.27
CA GLU A 36 11.98 0.84 -12.43
C GLU A 36 11.38 1.22 -11.07
N SER A 37 10.47 2.20 -11.06
CA SER A 37 9.83 2.66 -9.83
C SER A 37 9.28 1.43 -9.11
N ALA A 38 9.74 1.18 -7.88
CA ALA A 38 9.25 0.10 -7.06
C ALA A 38 7.78 0.39 -6.73
N TYR A 39 6.87 0.02 -7.63
CA TYR A 39 5.47 -0.12 -7.29
C TYR A 39 5.40 -1.12 -6.15
N ALA A 40 4.58 -0.83 -5.14
CA ALA A 40 4.33 -1.77 -4.06
C ALA A 40 3.98 -3.12 -4.68
N GLN A 41 4.72 -4.18 -4.31
CA GLN A 41 4.36 -5.54 -4.69
C GLN A 41 3.02 -5.80 -4.02
N ILE A 42 1.95 -5.80 -4.80
CA ILE A 42 0.60 -5.95 -4.27
C ILE A 42 0.38 -7.44 -4.03
N THR A 43 0.40 -7.85 -2.77
CA THR A 43 -0.10 -9.17 -2.37
C THR A 43 -1.61 -9.04 -2.26
N GLU A 44 -2.32 -9.30 -3.35
CA GLU A 44 -3.79 -9.15 -3.40
C GLU A 44 -4.48 -10.35 -2.71
N ASP A 45 -5.24 -10.12 -1.63
CA ASP A 45 -6.31 -11.06 -1.20
C ASP A 45 -7.58 -10.71 -1.99
N ILE A 46 -7.68 -11.23 -3.22
CA ILE A 46 -8.79 -10.90 -4.12
C ILE A 46 -10.06 -11.62 -3.68
N ARG A 47 -11.00 -10.88 -3.10
CA ARG A 47 -12.35 -11.37 -2.81
C ARG A 47 -13.32 -11.05 -3.96
N TYR A 48 -13.35 -11.92 -4.96
CA TYR A 48 -14.24 -11.81 -6.12
C TYR A 48 -15.73 -11.72 -5.72
N ARG A 49 -16.54 -11.15 -6.65
CA ARG A 49 -18.02 -11.16 -6.68
C ARG A 49 -18.77 -10.14 -5.83
N ALA A 50 -18.09 -9.29 -5.04
CA ALA A 50 -18.78 -8.19 -4.37
C ALA A 50 -19.08 -7.05 -5.35
N LYS A 51 -20.37 -6.75 -5.57
CA LYS A 51 -20.79 -5.48 -6.15
C LYS A 51 -20.92 -4.48 -5.02
N ASN A 52 -19.82 -3.80 -4.72
CA ASN A 52 -19.78 -2.82 -3.65
C ASN A 52 -20.74 -1.65 -3.96
N THR A 53 -21.69 -1.40 -3.06
CA THR A 53 -22.61 -0.24 -3.16
C THR A 53 -22.45 0.79 -2.05
N GLY A 54 -21.50 0.57 -1.15
CA GLY A 54 -21.17 1.46 -0.05
C GLY A 54 -20.12 0.82 0.86
N PHE A 55 -19.43 1.65 1.62
CA PHE A 55 -18.55 1.17 2.67
C PHE A 55 -18.70 2.01 3.93
N GLY A 56 -18.53 1.38 5.09
CA GLY A 56 -18.38 2.04 6.39
C GLY A 56 -16.95 1.89 6.87
N ILE A 57 -16.41 2.92 7.53
CA ILE A 57 -15.11 2.86 8.21
C ILE A 57 -15.30 3.36 9.63
N THR A 58 -14.97 2.53 10.62
CA THR A 58 -15.21 2.84 12.02
C THR A 58 -14.47 1.89 12.96
N ASP A 59 -14.15 2.36 14.17
CA ASP A 59 -13.64 1.56 15.27
C ASP A 59 -14.84 1.06 16.12
N ILE A 60 -15.41 -0.08 15.74
CA ILE A 60 -16.64 -0.64 16.33
C ILE A 60 -16.36 -1.20 17.72
N ASP A 61 -15.23 -1.89 17.90
CA ASP A 61 -14.85 -2.49 19.18
C ASP A 61 -14.00 -1.58 20.07
N LYS A 62 -13.70 -0.36 19.61
CA LYS A 62 -12.98 0.70 20.34
C LYS A 62 -11.57 0.30 20.74
N ASP A 63 -10.91 -0.50 19.92
CA ASP A 63 -9.54 -0.94 20.16
C ASP A 63 -8.48 0.02 19.58
N GLY A 64 -8.91 1.09 18.92
CA GLY A 64 -8.07 2.10 18.29
C GLY A 64 -7.71 1.79 16.83
N PHE A 65 -8.18 0.67 16.28
CA PHE A 65 -8.13 0.36 14.87
C PHE A 65 -9.51 0.43 14.25
N SER A 66 -9.61 0.95 13.03
CA SER A 66 -10.89 0.96 12.32
C SER A 66 -11.11 -0.33 11.54
N GLU A 67 -12.34 -0.81 11.60
CA GLU A 67 -12.94 -1.77 10.70
C GLU A 67 -13.42 -1.10 9.41
N ILE A 68 -13.51 -1.91 8.35
CA ILE A 68 -14.11 -1.59 7.08
C ILE A 68 -15.28 -2.55 6.85
N LEU A 69 -16.47 -2.00 6.70
CA LEU A 69 -17.68 -2.73 6.36
C LEU A 69 -17.96 -2.52 4.87
N MET A 70 -18.06 -3.60 4.10
CA MET A 70 -18.35 -3.55 2.67
C MET A 70 -19.68 -4.25 2.38
N PHE A 71 -20.55 -3.57 1.66
CA PHE A 71 -21.89 -4.08 1.31
C PHE A 71 -21.90 -4.65 -0.10
N ASP A 72 -22.25 -5.93 -0.25
CA ASP A 72 -22.39 -6.58 -1.54
C ASP A 72 -23.85 -6.60 -2.03
N ASP A 73 -24.13 -5.80 -3.06
CA ASP A 73 -25.45 -5.70 -3.69
C ASP A 73 -25.82 -6.92 -4.53
N ASN A 74 -24.93 -7.88 -4.77
CA ASN A 74 -25.29 -9.13 -5.45
C ASN A 74 -25.82 -10.18 -4.48
N SER A 75 -25.13 -10.36 -3.35
CA SER A 75 -25.43 -11.43 -2.38
C SER A 75 -26.26 -10.96 -1.18
N GLY A 76 -26.22 -9.65 -0.90
CA GLY A 76 -26.73 -9.09 0.35
C GLY A 76 -25.76 -9.19 1.52
N PHE A 77 -24.61 -9.85 1.34
CA PHE A 77 -23.64 -10.02 2.42
C PHE A 77 -22.94 -8.70 2.78
N VAL A 78 -22.59 -8.58 4.05
CA VAL A 78 -21.65 -7.59 4.57
C VAL A 78 -20.34 -8.30 4.87
N ARG A 79 -19.25 -7.76 4.35
CA ARG A 79 -17.89 -8.22 4.68
C ARG A 79 -17.25 -7.22 5.62
N VAL A 80 -16.53 -7.74 6.60
CA VAL A 80 -15.85 -6.96 7.61
C VAL A 80 -14.36 -7.24 7.51
N PHE A 81 -13.59 -6.16 7.39
CA PHE A 81 -12.15 -6.19 7.48
C PHE A 81 -11.73 -5.35 8.68
N LYS A 82 -10.63 -5.73 9.34
CA LYS A 82 -10.08 -5.02 10.48
C LYS A 82 -8.65 -4.60 10.21
N ALA A 83 -8.29 -3.37 10.56
CA ALA A 83 -6.90 -2.97 10.59
C ALA A 83 -6.23 -3.61 11.81
N THR A 84 -5.06 -4.24 11.62
CA THR A 84 -4.29 -4.86 12.72
C THR A 84 -2.97 -4.15 12.97
N ALA A 85 -2.53 -3.33 12.02
CA ALA A 85 -1.39 -2.42 12.11
C ALA A 85 -1.47 -1.38 10.98
N ALA A 86 -0.50 -0.45 10.95
CA ALA A 86 -0.38 0.49 9.83
C ALA A 86 -0.21 -0.26 8.50
N ASN A 87 -1.13 -0.02 7.56
CA ASN A 87 -1.21 -0.66 6.25
C ASN A 87 -1.37 -2.20 6.28
N THR A 88 -1.88 -2.76 7.38
CA THR A 88 -2.16 -4.19 7.51
C THR A 88 -3.62 -4.39 7.85
N TYR A 89 -4.31 -5.23 7.07
CA TYR A 89 -5.73 -5.49 7.20
C TYR A 89 -5.99 -7.00 7.11
N GLU A 90 -6.99 -7.47 7.85
CA GLU A 90 -7.44 -8.87 7.77
C GLU A 90 -8.95 -8.96 7.54
N PHE A 91 -9.37 -10.04 6.90
CA PHE A 91 -10.79 -10.38 6.80
C PHE A 91 -11.25 -10.98 8.13
N VAL A 92 -12.25 -10.38 8.74
CA VAL A 92 -12.81 -10.85 10.01
C VAL A 92 -13.96 -11.80 9.75
N LYS A 93 -14.97 -11.35 8.99
CA LYS A 93 -16.22 -12.09 8.82
C LYS A 93 -16.97 -11.67 7.56
N GLU A 94 -17.76 -12.60 7.04
CA GLU A 94 -18.83 -12.34 6.08
C GLU A 94 -20.14 -12.72 6.77
N TRP A 95 -21.11 -11.82 6.74
CA TRP A 95 -22.37 -11.96 7.45
C TRP A 95 -23.55 -11.57 6.55
N GLN A 96 -24.67 -12.27 6.67
CA GLN A 96 -25.93 -11.89 6.03
C GLN A 96 -26.83 -11.20 7.05
N PRO A 97 -27.21 -9.93 6.82
CA PRO A 97 -28.28 -9.31 7.56
C PRO A 97 -29.53 -10.17 7.55
N ASN A 98 -29.97 -10.62 8.72
CA ASN A 98 -31.18 -11.42 8.91
C ASN A 98 -32.09 -10.88 10.04
N PRO A 99 -32.32 -9.55 10.13
CA PRO A 99 -33.19 -8.98 11.16
C PRO A 99 -34.62 -9.51 11.06
N THR A 100 -35.44 -9.22 12.08
CA THR A 100 -36.87 -9.53 12.03
C THR A 100 -37.50 -8.98 10.75
N ASN A 101 -38.24 -9.82 10.04
CA ASN A 101 -38.84 -9.55 8.73
C ASN A 101 -37.85 -9.41 7.56
N TRP A 102 -36.63 -9.94 7.68
CA TRP A 102 -35.74 -10.08 6.54
C TRP A 102 -36.41 -10.81 5.37
N VAL A 103 -36.27 -10.23 4.17
CA VAL A 103 -36.85 -10.78 2.94
C VAL A 103 -35.77 -11.57 2.20
N VAL A 104 -36.02 -12.86 1.95
CA VAL A 104 -35.09 -13.71 1.19
C VAL A 104 -34.82 -13.10 -0.19
N GLY A 105 -33.54 -12.95 -0.53
CA GLY A 105 -33.08 -12.33 -1.78
C GLY A 105 -33.07 -10.80 -1.78
N ALA A 106 -33.32 -10.16 -0.64
CA ALA A 106 -33.00 -8.75 -0.47
C ALA A 106 -31.49 -8.52 -0.51
N THR A 107 -31.08 -7.37 -1.02
CA THR A 107 -29.66 -6.97 -1.08
C THR A 107 -29.48 -5.72 -0.23
N VAL A 108 -28.42 -5.69 0.57
CA VAL A 108 -28.20 -4.64 1.56
C VAL A 108 -27.40 -3.49 0.97
N LYS A 109 -27.82 -2.28 1.32
CA LYS A 109 -27.19 -1.00 0.97
C LYS A 109 -27.13 -0.14 2.24
N SER A 110 -26.03 0.58 2.43
CA SER A 110 -25.96 1.63 3.44
C SER A 110 -25.29 2.88 2.89
N GLN A 111 -25.82 4.03 3.28
CA GLN A 111 -25.25 5.36 3.02
C GLN A 111 -24.79 6.05 4.31
N ILE A 112 -25.21 5.55 5.48
CA ILE A 112 -24.87 6.11 6.79
C ILE A 112 -24.38 4.94 7.63
N PRO A 113 -23.07 4.69 7.72
CA PRO A 113 -22.59 3.45 8.29
C PRO A 113 -22.79 3.38 9.80
N GLN A 114 -22.86 4.52 10.53
CA GLN A 114 -23.07 4.49 11.97
C GLN A 114 -23.44 5.82 12.63
N ALA A 115 -24.03 5.73 13.83
CA ALA A 115 -24.12 6.79 14.83
C ALA A 115 -24.43 6.18 16.21
N ASP A 116 -24.02 6.85 17.28
CA ASP A 116 -24.50 6.55 18.65
C ASP A 116 -25.87 7.21 18.82
N PHE A 117 -26.94 6.47 18.53
CA PHE A 117 -28.30 7.01 18.46
C PHE A 117 -28.93 7.20 19.84
N ASP A 118 -28.54 6.39 20.83
CA ASP A 118 -29.08 6.42 22.18
C ASP A 118 -28.12 6.98 23.23
N ASN A 119 -26.92 7.39 22.81
CA ASN A 119 -25.89 8.04 23.61
C ASN A 119 -25.39 7.15 24.76
N ASP A 120 -25.32 5.84 24.53
CA ASP A 120 -24.73 4.85 25.45
C ASP A 120 -23.22 4.62 25.20
N GLY A 121 -22.70 5.23 24.13
CA GLY A 121 -21.32 5.16 23.69
C GLY A 121 -21.07 4.07 22.66
N THR A 122 -21.98 3.14 22.44
CA THR A 122 -21.94 2.14 21.35
C THR A 122 -22.37 2.81 20.05
N LEU A 123 -21.74 2.43 18.94
CA LEU A 123 -22.12 2.97 17.63
C LEU A 123 -23.08 1.99 16.96
N GLU A 124 -24.33 2.39 16.75
CA GLU A 124 -25.29 1.60 15.99
C GLU A 124 -25.04 1.74 14.49
N LEU A 125 -25.37 0.68 13.75
CA LEU A 125 -25.29 0.65 12.30
C LEU A 125 -26.67 0.81 11.68
N TYR A 126 -26.79 1.70 10.69
CA TYR A 126 -27.99 1.84 9.87
C TYR A 126 -27.84 1.03 8.58
N LEU A 127 -28.80 0.15 8.31
CA LEU A 127 -28.84 -0.68 7.12
C LEU A 127 -30.19 -0.51 6.42
N SER A 128 -30.17 -0.53 5.10
CA SER A 128 -31.37 -0.57 4.26
C SER A 128 -31.25 -1.67 3.21
N ASP A 129 -32.36 -2.17 2.70
CA ASP A 129 -32.34 -3.12 1.59
C ASP A 129 -32.95 -2.55 0.30
N ASN A 130 -32.77 -3.30 -0.79
CA ASN A 130 -33.37 -3.00 -2.08
C ASN A 130 -34.91 -3.24 -2.14
N LYS A 131 -35.54 -3.63 -1.04
CA LYS A 131 -37.00 -3.84 -0.90
C LYS A 131 -37.69 -2.73 -0.10
N GLY A 132 -36.91 -1.77 0.41
CA GLY A 132 -37.42 -0.63 1.18
C GLY A 132 -37.51 -0.89 2.69
N ASN A 133 -36.93 -1.98 3.19
CA ASN A 133 -36.78 -2.18 4.63
C ASN A 133 -35.56 -1.43 5.15
N SER A 134 -35.58 -1.07 6.42
CA SER A 134 -34.45 -0.46 7.11
C SER A 134 -34.38 -0.93 8.56
N TRP A 135 -33.16 -1.05 9.06
CA TRP A 135 -32.87 -1.58 10.38
C TRP A 135 -31.74 -0.81 11.04
N ILE A 136 -31.80 -0.77 12.37
CA ILE A 136 -30.73 -0.33 13.23
C ILE A 136 -30.22 -1.58 13.93
N VAL A 137 -28.90 -1.80 13.89
CA VAL A 137 -28.24 -2.94 14.53
C VAL A 137 -27.22 -2.40 15.53
N THR A 138 -27.29 -2.88 16.77
CA THR A 138 -26.32 -2.55 17.82
C THR A 138 -25.22 -3.62 17.83
N PRO A 139 -23.99 -3.30 17.38
CA PRO A 139 -22.88 -4.23 17.45
C PRO A 139 -22.44 -4.38 18.91
N MET A 140 -22.34 -5.62 19.40
CA MET A 140 -22.02 -5.91 20.82
C MET A 140 -20.52 -5.75 21.18
N GLY A 141 -19.81 -4.84 20.52
CA GLY A 141 -18.43 -4.46 20.85
C GLY A 141 -17.34 -5.49 20.55
N ASP A 142 -17.64 -6.57 19.81
CA ASP A 142 -16.64 -7.49 19.26
C ASP A 142 -16.92 -7.71 17.78
N VAL A 143 -15.99 -7.30 16.93
CA VAL A 143 -16.12 -7.34 15.47
C VAL A 143 -16.36 -8.76 14.92
N ALA A 144 -15.85 -9.79 15.59
CA ALA A 144 -16.04 -11.18 15.15
C ALA A 144 -17.46 -11.70 15.46
N THR A 145 -18.13 -11.15 16.47
CA THR A 145 -19.42 -11.64 16.99
C THR A 145 -20.53 -10.60 16.93
N MET A 146 -20.27 -9.37 16.46
CA MET A 146 -21.18 -8.22 16.53
C MET A 146 -22.55 -8.39 15.83
N PHE A 147 -22.76 -9.49 15.10
CA PHE A 147 -23.99 -9.76 14.36
C PHE A 147 -24.56 -11.17 14.60
N ASP A 148 -24.09 -11.89 15.62
CA ASP A 148 -24.60 -13.21 16.02
C ASP A 148 -25.76 -13.14 17.01
#